data_AF-A0A7Z0M4S4-F1
#
_entry.id   AF-A0A7Z0M4S4-F1
#
_cell.length_a   1.000
_cell.length_b   1.000
_cell.length_c   1.000
_cell.angle_alpha   90.00
_cell.angle_beta   90.00
_cell.angle_gamma   90.00
#
_symmetry.space_group_name_H-M   'P 1'
#
loop_
_entity.id
_entity.type
_entity.pdbx_description
1 polymer ?
#
loop_
_entity_poly.entity_id
_entity_poly.type
_entity_poly.pdbx_seq_one_letter_code
_entity_poly.pdbx_strand_id
1 'polypeptide(L)' 'MKKIDSQLIVLYKIVDNADVRQYSAISGDRKGIATYCKKTGSYSYEGDDLQHFTDFVKDTLVTSVLKNKDLPPKIVHGFG' A
#
# COMPACT_ATOMS: atom_id res chain seq x y z
N MET A 1 -17.82 16.29 11.51
CA MET A 1 -17.52 14.84 11.42
C MET A 1 -16.21 14.68 10.65
N LYS A 2 -15.04 14.62 11.33
CA LYS A 2 -13.71 14.47 10.68
C LYS A 2 -12.67 13.87 11.65
N LYS A 3 -12.93 12.66 12.17
CA LYS A 3 -11.96 11.94 13.01
C LYS A 3 -11.75 10.46 12.63
N ILE A 4 -12.63 9.89 11.80
CA ILE A 4 -12.60 8.47 11.45
C ILE A 4 -11.69 8.20 10.24
N ASP A 5 -11.58 9.14 9.29
CA ASP A 5 -10.87 8.92 8.03
C ASP A 5 -9.36 8.65 8.15
N SER A 6 -8.69 9.17 9.19
CA SER A 6 -7.27 8.89 9.45
C SER A 6 -7.01 7.54 10.15
N GLN A 7 -8.06 6.78 10.48
CA GLN A 7 -7.95 5.46 11.10
C GLN A 7 -8.05 4.32 10.10
N LEU A 8 -8.27 4.63 8.81
CA LEU A 8 -8.34 3.67 7.73
C LEU A 8 -7.35 4.01 6.63
N ILE A 9 -6.83 2.97 5.99
CA ILE A 9 -6.13 3.05 4.72
C ILE A 9 -6.80 2.13 3.70
N VAL A 10 -6.86 2.62 2.48
CA VAL A 10 -7.33 1.87 1.33
C VAL A 10 -6.19 1.78 0.32
N LEU A 11 -5.86 0.57 -0.10
CA LEU A 11 -4.93 0.31 -1.19
C LEU A 11 -5.71 -0.07 -2.45
N TYR A 12 -5.47 0.64 -3.55
CA TYR A 12 -6.02 0.33 -4.87
C TYR A 12 -4.93 -0.17 -5.79
N LYS A 13 -5.12 -1.34 -6.39
CA LYS A 13 -4.18 -1.91 -7.35
C LYS A 13 -4.07 -0.99 -8.56
N ILE A 14 -2.85 -0.56 -8.86
CA ILE A 14 -2.53 0.16 -10.10
C ILE A 14 -2.01 -0.85 -11.13
N VAL A 15 -0.93 -1.55 -10.76
CA VAL A 15 -0.33 -2.59 -11.60
C VAL A 15 0.23 -3.71 -10.73
N ASP A 16 0.13 -4.94 -11.21
CA ASP A 16 0.81 -6.08 -10.63
C ASP A 16 1.18 -7.04 -11.76
N ASN A 17 2.46 -7.07 -12.11
CA ASN A 17 3.00 -7.90 -13.18
C ASN A 17 4.26 -8.63 -12.68
N ALA A 18 5.00 -9.28 -13.58
CA ALA A 18 6.21 -10.03 -13.21
C ALA A 18 7.32 -9.15 -12.62
N ASP A 19 7.33 -7.85 -12.95
CA ASP A 19 8.43 -6.94 -12.65
C ASP A 19 8.13 -6.04 -11.45
N VAL A 20 6.89 -5.56 -11.34
CA VAL A 20 6.50 -4.53 -10.39
C VAL A 20 5.10 -4.77 -9.82
N ARG A 21 4.92 -4.37 -8.57
CA ARG A 21 3.63 -4.30 -7.89
C ARG A 21 3.44 -2.88 -7.37
N GLN A 22 2.42 -2.19 -7.86
CA GLN A 22 2.09 -0.82 -7.45
C GLN A 22 0.65 -0.71 -6.95
N TYR A 23 0.49 -0.02 -5.83
CA TYR A 23 -0.80 0.26 -5.23
C TYR A 23 -0.89 1.75 -4.86
N SER A 24 -2.03 2.37 -5.14
CA SER A 24 -2.36 3.68 -4.60
C SER A 24 -2.83 3.53 -3.16
N ALA A 25 -2.15 4.18 -2.24
CA ALA A 25 -2.49 4.22 -0.83
C ALA A 25 -3.25 5.49 -0.51
N ILE A 26 -4.41 5.39 0.15
CA ILE A 26 -5.26 6.52 0.51
C ILE A 26 -5.71 6.38 1.96
N SER A 27 -5.44 7.37 2.79
CA SER A 27 -5.88 7.45 4.19
C SER A 27 -6.37 8.86 4.52
N GLY A 28 -7.69 9.03 4.60
CA GLY A 28 -8.33 10.35 4.66
C GLY A 28 -7.87 11.28 3.54
N ASP A 29 -7.27 12.41 3.91
CA ASP A 29 -6.75 13.41 2.96
C ASP A 29 -5.35 13.07 2.40
N ARG A 30 -4.70 11.99 2.89
CA ARG A 30 -3.35 11.59 2.48
C ARG A 30 -3.41 10.55 1.38
N LYS A 31 -2.56 10.70 0.38
CA LYS A 31 -2.46 9.75 -0.72
C LYS A 31 -1.05 9.59 -1.23
N GLY A 32 -0.77 8.42 -1.80
CA GLY A 32 0.46 8.18 -2.54
C GLY A 32 0.43 6.87 -3.28
N ILE A 33 1.59 6.51 -3.83
CA ILE A 33 1.81 5.33 -4.65
C ILE A 33 2.93 4.53 -4.01
N ALA A 34 2.58 3.35 -3.52
CA ALA A 34 3.53 2.36 -3.07
C ALA A 34 3.94 1.50 -4.26
N THR A 35 5.25 1.37 -4.47
CA THR A 35 5.84 0.61 -5.55
C THR A 35 6.81 -0.41 -4.98
N TYR A 36 6.64 -1.67 -5.37
CA TYR A 36 7.57 -2.74 -5.06
C TYR A 36 8.12 -3.34 -6.36
N CYS A 37 9.42 -3.19 -6.57
CA CYS A 37 10.13 -3.78 -7.69
C CYS A 37 10.51 -5.23 -7.35
N LYS A 38 9.87 -6.20 -7.99
CA LYS A 38 10.12 -7.63 -7.76
C LYS A 38 11.50 -8.07 -8.27
N LYS A 39 12.02 -7.38 -9.29
CA LYS A 39 13.36 -7.62 -9.85
C LYS A 39 14.49 -7.22 -8.91
N THR A 40 14.41 -6.04 -8.31
CA THR A 40 15.47 -5.50 -7.44
C THR A 40 15.20 -5.76 -5.95
N GLY A 41 14.01 -6.26 -5.61
CA GLY A 41 13.57 -6.44 -4.23
C GLY A 41 13.37 -5.12 -3.47
N SER A 42 13.23 -4.00 -4.20
CA SER A 42 13.23 -2.66 -3.60
C SER A 42 11.81 -2.12 -3.46
N TYR A 43 11.52 -1.55 -2.30
CA TYR A 43 10.29 -0.80 -2.03
C TYR A 43 10.55 0.70 -2.14
N SER A 44 9.65 1.41 -2.81
CA SER A 44 9.59 2.86 -2.81
C SER A 44 8.15 3.33 -2.59
N TYR A 45 8.02 4.55 -2.08
CA TYR A 45 6.73 5.19 -1.86
C TYR A 45 6.82 6.65 -2.27
N GLU A 46 5.87 7.11 -3.07
CA GLU A 46 5.79 8.49 -3.55
C GLU A 46 4.43 9.09 -3.20
N GLY A 47 4.41 10.18 -2.42
CA GLY A 47 3.18 10.87 -2.02
C GLY A 47 3.24 11.39 -0.58
N ASP A 48 2.07 11.61 0.01
CA ASP A 48 1.92 12.09 1.37
C ASP A 48 2.39 11.05 2.39
N ASP A 49 2.94 11.52 3.52
CA ASP A 49 3.31 10.65 4.65
C ASP A 49 2.08 9.95 5.23
N LEU A 50 2.04 8.62 5.13
CA LEU A 50 0.93 7.78 5.60
C LEU A 50 0.95 7.54 7.12
N GLN A 51 1.90 8.13 7.84
CA GLN A 51 2.09 7.97 9.28
C GLN A 51 2.15 6.48 9.68
N HIS A 52 1.23 6.05 10.53
CA HIS A 52 1.16 4.68 11.06
C HIS A 52 0.87 3.61 10.00
N PHE A 53 0.41 3.99 8.82
CA PHE A 53 0.18 3.03 7.74
C PHE A 53 1.40 2.78 6.86
N THR A 54 2.47 3.58 6.95
CA THR A 54 3.66 3.42 6.11
C THR A 54 4.23 2.00 6.20
N ASP A 55 4.37 1.47 7.42
CA ASP A 55 4.85 0.12 7.65
C ASP A 55 3.85 -0.92 7.14
N PHE A 56 2.54 -0.73 7.40
CA PHE A 56 1.50 -1.61 6.89
C PHE A 56 1.52 -1.75 5.37
N VAL A 57 1.65 -0.64 4.63
CA VAL A 57 1.69 -0.65 3.16
C VAL A 57 2.94 -1.37 2.68
N LYS A 58 4.10 -1.02 3.24
CA LYS A 58 5.38 -1.66 2.90
C LYS A 58 5.33 -3.16 3.15
N ASP A 59 4.94 -3.59 4.36
CA ASP A 59 4.87 -5.00 4.70
C ASP A 59 3.85 -5.75 3.84
N THR A 60 2.70 -5.14 3.54
CA THR A 60 1.69 -5.73 2.66
C THR A 60 2.27 -6.03 1.28
N LEU A 61 2.97 -5.07 0.65
CA LEU A 61 3.55 -5.26 -0.68
C LEU A 61 4.74 -6.23 -0.64
N VAL A 62 5.68 -6.05 0.27
CA VAL A 62 6.90 -6.87 0.37
C VAL A 62 6.54 -8.31 0.74
N THR A 63 5.79 -8.51 1.82
CA THR A 63 5.45 -9.84 2.34
C THR A 63 4.56 -10.62 1.37
N SER A 64 3.65 -9.95 0.66
CA SER A 64 2.82 -10.63 -0.34
C SER A 64 3.66 -11.18 -1.49
N VAL A 65 4.68 -10.44 -1.96
CA VAL A 65 5.58 -10.96 -2.98
C VAL A 65 6.45 -12.11 -2.44
N LEU A 66 7.04 -11.96 -1.25
CA LEU A 66 7.85 -13.01 -0.64
C LEU A 66 7.06 -14.31 -0.39
N LYS A 67 5.78 -14.20 -0.05
CA LYS A 67 4.88 -15.35 0.15
C LYS A 67 4.19 -15.83 -1.14
N ASN A 68 4.57 -15.29 -2.29
CA ASN A 68 3.96 -15.56 -3.60
C ASN A 68 2.41 -15.46 -3.57
N LYS A 69 1.90 -14.45 -2.86
CA LYS A 69 0.47 -14.17 -2.73
C LYS A 69 0.04 -13.13 -3.76
N ASP A 70 -1.07 -13.42 -4.42
CA ASP A 70 -1.81 -12.43 -5.19
C ASP A 70 -2.60 -11.51 -4.25
N LEU A 71 -2.52 -10.21 -4.49
CA LEU A 71 -3.24 -9.22 -3.70
C LEU A 71 -4.51 -8.79 -4.44
N PRO A 72 -5.64 -8.60 -3.72
CA PRO A 72 -6.88 -8.19 -4.33
C PRO A 72 -6.77 -6.76 -4.89
N PRO A 73 -7.62 -6.39 -5.87
CA PRO A 73 -7.59 -5.07 -6.48
C PRO A 73 -7.87 -3.93 -5.50
N LYS A 74 -8.50 -4.22 -4.36
CA LYS A 74 -8.77 -3.28 -3.27
C LYS A 74 -8.49 -3.95 -1.93
N ILE A 75 -7.69 -3.30 -1.09
CA ILE A 75 -7.43 -3.71 0.30
C ILE A 75 -7.87 -2.57 1.20
N VAL A 76 -8.60 -2.88 2.27
CA VAL A 76 -8.99 -1.89 3.28
C VAL A 76 -8.48 -2.38 4.61
N HIS A 77 -7.77 -1.51 5.33
CA HIS A 77 -7.25 -1.81 6.65
C HIS A 77 -7.52 -0.62 7.58
N GLY A 78 -8.00 -0.90 8.78
CA GLY A 78 -8.27 0.12 9.79
C GLY A 78 -7.66 -0.25 11.12
N PHE A 79 -7.21 0.76 11.86
CA PHE A 79 -6.83 0.64 13.26
C PHE A 79 -8.04 0.99 14.11
N GLY A 80 -8.47 0.05 14.95
CA GLY A 80 -9.58 0.19 15.90
C GLY A 80 -9.17 -0.29 17.28
#